data_AF-A0A4Q6BSU0-F1
#
_entry.id   AF-A0A4Q6BSU0-F1
#
_cell.length_a   1.000
_cell.length_b   1.000
_cell.length_c   1.000
_cell.angle_alpha   90.00
_cell.angle_beta   90.00
_cell.angle_gamma   90.00
#
_symmetry.space_group_name_H-M   'P 1'
#
loop_
_entity.id
_entity.type
_entity.pdbx_description
1 polymer ?
#
loop_
_entity_poly.entity_id
_entity_poly.type
_entity_poly.pdbx_seq_one_letter_code
_entity_poly.pdbx_strand_id
1 'polypeptide(L)'
;MPATTSSRQSSRGDAKPPAARLDSGGSTSSLDAIELLQSDHRQVEAWFEEFESSDDNDQRVELVAKICKALTVHTQIEEEIFYPAFLEATDEVDLHHEAEIEHEGATRLIEDIEGSDASDEYLDARMKVLSEMIKHHVKEEEQSGGMFDEARKADLDMAELGAELERRKIELMDDATTEAGYDAAAAGEDDEDEEEEDEDEDDDDLDDDLDEDEDDEEEDEEEDEEE
;
A
#
# COMPACT_ATOMS: atom_id res chain seq x y z
N MET A 1 49.03 36.04 -71.98
CA MET A 1 49.42 36.66 -70.70
C MET A 1 48.77 38.04 -70.67
N PRO A 2 48.02 38.48 -69.65
CA PRO A 2 47.92 37.99 -68.27
C PRO A 2 46.53 37.42 -67.90
N ALA A 3 46.49 36.82 -66.71
CA ALA A 3 45.34 36.25 -66.02
C ALA A 3 44.53 37.33 -65.27
N THR A 4 43.24 37.04 -65.03
CA THR A 4 42.49 37.59 -63.89
C THR A 4 41.42 36.59 -63.44
N THR A 5 41.67 36.05 -62.26
CA THR A 5 40.80 35.33 -61.33
C THR A 5 39.69 36.25 -60.83
N SER A 6 38.46 35.76 -60.68
CA SER A 6 37.45 36.44 -59.86
C SER A 6 36.75 35.45 -58.93
N SER A 7 36.66 35.90 -57.69
CA SER A 7 36.47 35.19 -56.44
C SER A 7 34.99 34.92 -56.16
N ARG A 8 34.69 33.73 -55.63
CA ARG A 8 33.38 33.37 -55.04
C ARG A 8 33.36 33.86 -53.59
N GLN A 9 32.37 34.68 -53.25
CA GLN A 9 32.10 35.11 -51.88
C GLN A 9 30.88 34.33 -51.36
N SER A 10 31.10 33.48 -50.35
CA SER A 10 30.05 32.81 -49.57
C SER A 10 29.74 33.67 -48.33
N SER A 11 28.50 34.09 -48.20
CA SER A 11 27.96 34.73 -47.00
C SER A 11 27.71 33.67 -45.92
N ARG A 12 28.46 33.75 -44.82
CA ARG A 12 28.16 33.04 -43.57
C ARG A 12 27.14 33.88 -42.80
N GLY A 13 25.99 33.27 -42.49
CA GLY A 13 24.99 33.85 -41.59
C GLY A 13 25.38 33.63 -40.14
N ASP A 14 25.18 34.65 -39.32
CA ASP A 14 25.27 34.62 -37.87
C ASP A 14 24.15 33.73 -37.28
N ALA A 15 24.54 32.59 -36.73
CA ALA A 15 23.66 31.73 -35.94
C ALA A 15 23.89 31.99 -34.44
N LYS A 16 22.84 32.45 -33.77
CA LYS A 16 22.71 32.58 -32.31
C LYS A 16 22.81 31.18 -31.67
N PRO A 17 23.59 30.97 -30.59
CA PRO A 17 23.66 29.66 -29.96
C PRO A 17 22.34 29.35 -29.24
N PRO A 18 21.88 28.08 -29.22
CA PRO A 18 20.75 27.70 -28.40
C PRO A 18 21.12 27.80 -26.92
N ALA A 19 20.18 28.30 -26.13
CA ALA A 19 20.28 28.33 -24.67
C ALA A 19 20.49 26.91 -24.15
N ALA A 20 21.46 26.76 -23.27
CA ALA A 20 21.72 25.54 -22.54
C ALA A 20 20.43 25.11 -21.82
N ARG A 21 19.99 23.87 -22.08
CA ARG A 21 19.01 23.20 -21.24
C ARG A 21 19.65 23.03 -19.87
N LEU A 22 18.96 23.54 -18.86
CA LEU A 22 19.32 23.32 -17.46
C LEU A 22 19.03 21.85 -17.18
N ASP A 23 20.10 21.08 -17.09
CA ASP A 23 20.12 19.78 -16.43
C ASP A 23 19.80 20.04 -14.95
N SER A 24 18.55 19.78 -14.56
CA SER A 24 18.12 19.81 -13.16
C SER A 24 18.48 18.47 -12.52
N GLY A 25 19.78 18.20 -12.43
CA GLY A 25 20.32 17.12 -11.61
C GLY A 25 20.42 17.59 -10.16
N GLY A 26 19.50 17.13 -9.32
CA GLY A 26 19.65 17.17 -7.86
C GLY A 26 18.36 17.47 -7.11
N SER A 27 17.46 16.50 -7.02
CA SER A 27 16.54 16.41 -5.89
C SER A 27 16.76 15.04 -5.22
N THR A 28 16.81 15.04 -3.90
CA THR A 28 16.81 13.84 -3.07
C THR A 28 15.70 12.91 -3.56
N SER A 29 16.02 11.64 -3.81
CA SER A 29 15.23 10.64 -4.54
C SER A 29 13.82 10.38 -3.96
N SER A 30 12.88 11.31 -4.16
CA SER A 30 11.44 11.01 -4.13
C SER A 30 11.07 10.33 -5.44
N LEU A 31 10.27 9.27 -5.39
CA LEU A 31 9.78 8.57 -6.58
C LEU A 31 8.95 9.54 -7.46
N ASP A 32 9.03 9.38 -8.78
CA ASP A 32 8.04 10.04 -9.64
C ASP A 32 6.64 9.42 -9.42
N ALA A 33 5.57 10.15 -9.79
CA ALA A 33 4.19 9.70 -9.55
C ALA A 33 3.91 8.29 -10.06
N ILE A 34 4.37 7.97 -11.28
CA ILE A 34 4.13 6.67 -11.89
C ILE A 34 4.96 5.60 -11.19
N GLU A 35 6.22 5.89 -10.85
CA GLU A 35 7.05 4.97 -10.07
C GLU A 35 6.43 4.65 -8.70
N LEU A 36 5.81 5.63 -8.04
CA LEU A 36 5.10 5.44 -6.78
C LEU A 36 3.88 4.54 -6.96
N LEU A 37 2.99 4.85 -7.90
CA LEU A 37 1.77 4.06 -8.15
C LEU A 37 2.10 2.63 -8.60
N GLN A 38 3.06 2.47 -9.50
CA GLN A 38 3.55 1.14 -9.89
C GLN A 38 4.16 0.37 -8.72
N SER A 39 4.87 1.05 -7.81
CA SER A 39 5.38 0.39 -6.60
C SER A 39 4.25 -0.15 -5.73
N ASP A 40 3.13 0.57 -5.64
CA ASP A 40 1.95 0.14 -4.90
C ASP A 40 1.27 -1.06 -5.56
N HIS A 41 1.12 -1.03 -6.89
CA HIS A 41 0.60 -2.17 -7.65
C HIS A 41 1.39 -3.45 -7.37
N ARG A 42 2.73 -3.37 -7.48
CA ARG A 42 3.60 -4.54 -7.26
C ARG A 42 3.55 -5.03 -5.82
N GLN A 43 3.40 -4.13 -4.86
CA GLN A 43 3.29 -4.48 -3.45
C GLN A 43 1.98 -5.21 -3.15
N VAL A 44 0.85 -4.70 -3.65
CA VAL A 44 -0.46 -5.33 -3.43
C VAL A 44 -0.58 -6.65 -4.19
N GLU A 45 -0.07 -6.75 -5.43
CA GLU A 45 0.02 -8.01 -6.17
C GLU A 45 0.78 -9.09 -5.37
N ALA A 46 1.91 -8.72 -4.76
CA ALA A 46 2.69 -9.65 -3.94
C ALA A 46 1.90 -10.10 -2.70
N TRP A 47 1.15 -9.23 -2.04
CA TRP A 47 0.32 -9.62 -0.90
C TRP A 47 -0.87 -10.50 -1.30
N PHE A 48 -1.47 -10.29 -2.47
CA PHE A 48 -2.47 -11.23 -3.00
C PHE A 48 -1.87 -12.62 -3.23
N GLU A 49 -0.66 -12.71 -3.79
CA GLU A 49 0.04 -13.99 -3.96
C GLU A 49 0.39 -14.65 -2.61
N GLU A 50 0.82 -13.85 -1.62
CA GLU A 50 1.09 -14.31 -0.26
C GLU A 50 -0.19 -14.83 0.42
N PHE A 51 -1.30 -14.12 0.27
CA PHE A 51 -2.61 -14.53 0.78
C PHE A 51 -3.09 -15.82 0.11
N GLU A 52 -2.95 -15.96 -1.22
CA GLU A 52 -3.35 -17.17 -1.94
C GLU A 52 -2.51 -18.39 -1.58
N SER A 53 -1.27 -18.19 -1.12
CA SER A 53 -0.32 -19.28 -0.81
C SER A 53 -0.17 -19.60 0.68
N SER A 54 -0.71 -18.77 1.57
CA SER A 54 -0.63 -19.00 3.02
C SER A 54 -1.77 -19.88 3.52
N ASP A 55 -1.40 -20.91 4.31
CA ASP A 55 -2.31 -21.76 5.09
C ASP A 55 -2.46 -21.28 6.55
N ASP A 56 -1.74 -20.22 6.95
CA ASP A 56 -1.78 -19.65 8.30
C ASP A 56 -2.90 -18.61 8.42
N ASN A 57 -3.92 -18.90 9.22
CA ASN A 57 -5.08 -18.03 9.37
C ASN A 57 -4.72 -16.64 9.93
N ASP A 58 -3.77 -16.54 10.86
CA ASP A 58 -3.43 -15.25 11.46
C ASP A 58 -2.74 -14.36 10.42
N GLN A 59 -1.79 -14.94 9.65
CA GLN A 59 -1.13 -14.26 8.53
C GLN A 59 -2.15 -13.84 7.46
N ARG A 60 -3.12 -14.70 7.13
CA ARG A 60 -4.17 -14.38 6.14
C ARG A 60 -5.02 -13.19 6.57
N VAL A 61 -5.43 -13.14 7.84
CA VAL A 61 -6.20 -12.01 8.39
C VAL A 61 -5.40 -10.72 8.32
N GLU A 62 -4.12 -10.75 8.70
CA GLU A 62 -3.23 -9.60 8.56
C GLU A 62 -3.10 -9.12 7.11
N LEU A 63 -2.94 -10.07 6.16
CA LEU A 63 -2.83 -9.76 4.74
C LEU A 63 -4.12 -9.13 4.18
N VAL A 64 -5.29 -9.62 4.57
CA VAL A 64 -6.58 -9.03 4.18
C VAL A 64 -6.65 -7.57 4.62
N ALA A 65 -6.41 -7.30 5.90
CA ALA A 65 -6.44 -5.94 6.44
C ALA A 65 -5.41 -5.02 5.74
N LYS A 66 -4.22 -5.55 5.46
CA LYS A 66 -3.16 -4.81 4.78
C LYS A 66 -3.49 -4.47 3.33
N ILE A 67 -4.06 -5.43 2.59
CA ILE A 67 -4.50 -5.25 1.20
C ILE A 67 -5.62 -4.23 1.13
N CYS A 68 -6.67 -4.38 1.95
CA CYS A 68 -7.79 -3.45 1.97
C CYS A 68 -7.32 -2.03 2.29
N LYS A 69 -6.53 -1.85 3.35
CA LYS A 69 -5.97 -0.55 3.72
C LYS A 69 -5.14 0.07 2.59
N ALA A 70 -4.25 -0.71 1.97
CA ALA A 70 -3.38 -0.18 0.92
C ALA A 70 -4.16 0.21 -0.34
N LEU A 71 -5.14 -0.60 -0.74
CA LEU A 71 -6.00 -0.29 -1.89
C LEU A 71 -6.85 0.95 -1.63
N THR A 72 -7.47 1.08 -0.46
CA THR A 72 -8.25 2.28 -0.10
C THR A 72 -7.41 3.56 -0.16
N VAL A 73 -6.17 3.52 0.34
CA VAL A 73 -5.28 4.68 0.26
C VAL A 73 -4.84 4.95 -1.17
N HIS A 74 -4.52 3.89 -1.93
CA HIS A 74 -4.06 3.99 -3.31
C HIS A 74 -5.13 4.61 -4.22
N THR A 75 -6.36 4.10 -4.17
CA THR A 75 -7.46 4.66 -4.96
C THR A 75 -7.75 6.11 -4.57
N GLN A 76 -7.68 6.43 -3.29
CA GLN A 76 -7.91 7.80 -2.81
C GLN A 76 -6.85 8.79 -3.31
N ILE A 77 -5.56 8.44 -3.31
CA ILE A 77 -4.52 9.36 -3.83
C ILE A 77 -4.64 9.54 -5.35
N GLU A 78 -5.08 8.54 -6.09
CA GLU A 78 -5.32 8.65 -7.52
C GLU A 78 -6.49 9.58 -7.82
N GLU A 79 -7.64 9.35 -7.17
CA GLU A 79 -8.86 10.14 -7.34
C GLU A 79 -8.68 11.61 -6.91
N GLU A 80 -7.96 11.86 -5.82
CA GLU A 80 -7.77 13.21 -5.29
C GLU A 80 -6.71 14.02 -6.05
N ILE A 81 -5.69 13.36 -6.63
CA ILE A 81 -4.48 14.03 -7.12
C ILE A 81 -4.15 13.63 -8.56
N PHE A 82 -4.02 12.32 -8.85
CA PHE A 82 -3.55 11.87 -10.17
C PHE A 82 -4.60 12.08 -11.27
N TYR A 83 -5.84 11.63 -11.07
CA TYR A 83 -6.92 11.72 -12.05
C TYR A 83 -7.30 13.15 -12.45
N PRO A 84 -7.41 14.12 -11.53
CA PRO A 84 -7.64 15.51 -11.90
C PRO A 84 -6.51 16.08 -12.77
N ALA A 85 -5.26 15.79 -12.41
CA ALA A 85 -4.10 16.24 -13.18
C ALA A 85 -4.03 15.56 -14.56
N PHE A 86 -4.33 14.26 -14.62
CA PHE A 86 -4.42 13.50 -15.86
C PHE A 86 -5.47 14.10 -16.81
N LEU A 87 -6.70 14.30 -16.34
CA LEU A 87 -7.78 14.86 -17.15
C LEU A 87 -7.46 16.26 -17.66
N GLU A 88 -6.88 17.12 -16.81
CA GLU A 88 -6.49 18.48 -17.22
C GLU A 88 -5.45 18.47 -18.36
N ALA A 89 -4.58 17.46 -18.39
CA ALA A 89 -3.47 17.38 -19.31
C ALA A 89 -3.77 16.62 -20.61
N THR A 90 -4.65 15.60 -20.58
CA THR A 90 -4.83 14.66 -21.69
C THR A 90 -6.18 14.77 -22.42
N ASP A 91 -7.23 15.30 -21.77
CA ASP A 91 -8.63 15.19 -22.23
C ASP A 91 -9.09 13.73 -22.49
N GLU A 92 -8.37 12.70 -22.00
CA GLU A 92 -8.66 11.27 -22.20
C GLU A 92 -9.76 10.79 -21.23
N VAL A 93 -10.97 11.27 -21.48
CA VAL A 93 -12.15 11.07 -20.62
C VAL A 93 -12.57 9.60 -20.51
N ASP A 94 -12.40 8.81 -21.57
CA ASP A 94 -12.82 7.40 -21.57
C ASP A 94 -11.94 6.56 -20.61
N LEU A 95 -10.61 6.73 -20.66
CA LEU A 95 -9.67 6.07 -19.74
C LEU A 95 -9.95 6.44 -18.28
N HIS A 96 -10.19 7.74 -18.03
CA HIS A 96 -10.54 8.22 -16.69
C HIS A 96 -11.85 7.60 -16.19
N HIS A 97 -12.93 7.62 -16.99
CA HIS A 97 -14.21 7.08 -16.55
C HIS A 97 -14.19 5.58 -16.32
N GLU A 98 -13.41 4.84 -17.12
CA GLU A 98 -13.22 3.40 -16.90
C GLU A 98 -12.56 3.15 -15.54
N ALA A 99 -11.45 3.83 -15.25
CA ALA A 99 -10.73 3.72 -13.99
C ALA A 99 -11.59 4.08 -12.76
N GLU A 100 -12.35 5.17 -12.82
CA GLU A 100 -13.28 5.57 -11.74
C GLU A 100 -14.33 4.49 -11.44
N ILE A 101 -14.88 3.85 -12.47
CA ILE A 101 -15.89 2.79 -12.29
C ILE A 101 -15.26 1.51 -11.74
N GLU A 102 -14.03 1.19 -12.14
CA GLU A 102 -13.27 0.08 -11.57
C GLU A 102 -12.96 0.32 -10.08
N HIS A 103 -12.51 1.53 -9.72
CA HIS A 103 -12.32 1.95 -8.33
C HIS A 103 -13.60 1.84 -7.52
N GLU A 104 -14.70 2.38 -8.01
CA GLU A 104 -15.99 2.32 -7.32
C GLU A 104 -16.47 0.87 -7.09
N GLY A 105 -16.11 -0.03 -8.01
CA GLY A 105 -16.34 -1.47 -7.84
C GLY A 105 -15.44 -2.09 -6.77
N ALA A 106 -14.14 -1.80 -6.82
CA ALA A 106 -13.14 -2.33 -5.90
C ALA A 106 -13.39 -1.85 -4.46
N THR A 107 -13.68 -0.55 -4.27
CA THR A 107 -13.97 0.07 -2.97
C THR A 107 -15.17 -0.59 -2.29
N ARG A 108 -16.27 -0.84 -3.02
CA ARG A 108 -17.43 -1.56 -2.45
C ARG A 108 -17.09 -2.97 -2.01
N LEU A 109 -16.27 -3.68 -2.79
CA LEU A 109 -15.86 -5.02 -2.45
C LEU A 109 -14.92 -5.03 -1.23
N ILE A 110 -14.07 -4.01 -1.09
CA ILE A 110 -13.24 -3.78 0.09
C ILE A 110 -14.12 -3.55 1.32
N GLU A 111 -15.13 -2.67 1.23
CA GLU A 111 -16.09 -2.43 2.32
C GLU A 111 -16.82 -3.73 2.73
N ASP A 112 -17.24 -4.55 1.76
CA ASP A 112 -17.85 -5.85 2.02
C ASP A 112 -16.87 -6.82 2.73
N ILE A 113 -15.59 -6.80 2.35
CA ILE A 113 -14.54 -7.64 2.97
C ILE A 113 -14.24 -7.17 4.40
N GLU A 114 -14.06 -5.86 4.62
CA GLU A 114 -13.78 -5.28 5.94
C GLU A 114 -14.96 -5.45 6.91
N GLY A 115 -16.19 -5.46 6.40
CA GLY A 115 -17.39 -5.76 7.18
C GLY A 115 -17.66 -7.24 7.42
N SER A 116 -16.87 -8.15 6.84
CA SER A 116 -17.02 -9.60 6.98
C SER A 116 -16.17 -10.15 8.13
N ASP A 117 -16.61 -11.25 8.73
CA ASP A 117 -15.84 -11.98 9.74
C ASP A 117 -14.75 -12.84 9.07
N ALA A 118 -13.63 -13.09 9.75
CA ALA A 118 -12.57 -13.98 9.26
C ALA A 118 -13.07 -15.41 8.99
N SER A 119 -14.18 -15.82 9.60
CA SER A 119 -14.84 -17.11 9.37
C SER A 119 -15.86 -17.11 8.21
N ASP A 120 -16.02 -16.00 7.49
CA ASP A 120 -16.93 -15.92 6.35
C ASP A 120 -16.50 -16.90 5.24
N GLU A 121 -17.40 -17.83 4.89
CA GLU A 121 -17.21 -18.82 3.83
C GLU A 121 -16.94 -18.21 2.45
N TYR A 122 -17.27 -16.93 2.26
CA TYR A 122 -17.05 -16.19 1.02
C TYR A 122 -15.75 -15.36 1.01
N LEU A 123 -14.98 -15.27 2.11
CA LEU A 123 -13.79 -14.41 2.18
C LEU A 123 -12.79 -14.70 1.05
N ASP A 124 -12.43 -15.98 0.86
CA ASP A 124 -11.50 -16.39 -0.19
C ASP A 124 -12.01 -16.04 -1.60
N ALA A 125 -13.31 -16.19 -1.82
CA ALA A 125 -13.93 -15.85 -3.10
C ALA A 125 -13.91 -14.33 -3.34
N ARG A 126 -14.20 -13.52 -2.31
CA ARG A 126 -14.11 -12.05 -2.40
C ARG A 126 -12.69 -11.58 -2.65
N MET A 127 -11.71 -12.11 -1.90
CA MET A 127 -10.30 -11.80 -2.11
C MET A 127 -9.82 -12.17 -3.51
N LYS A 128 -10.30 -13.30 -4.05
CA LYS A 128 -9.99 -13.69 -5.43
C LYS A 128 -10.55 -12.72 -6.46
N VAL A 129 -11.83 -12.34 -6.32
CA VAL A 129 -12.48 -11.38 -7.22
C VAL A 129 -11.80 -10.02 -7.14
N LEU A 130 -11.48 -9.54 -5.94
CA LEU A 130 -10.75 -8.29 -5.74
C LEU A 130 -9.38 -8.34 -6.45
N SER A 131 -8.62 -9.43 -6.28
CA SER A 131 -7.34 -9.61 -6.98
C SER A 131 -7.48 -9.54 -8.50
N GLU A 132 -8.52 -10.15 -9.07
CA GLU A 132 -8.78 -10.11 -10.52
C GLU A 132 -9.18 -8.72 -11.01
N MET A 133 -9.97 -7.98 -10.24
CA MET A 133 -10.33 -6.59 -10.55
C MET A 133 -9.09 -5.69 -10.54
N ILE A 134 -8.27 -5.77 -9.49
CA ILE A 134 -7.03 -4.97 -9.39
C ILE A 134 -6.05 -5.34 -10.50
N LYS A 135 -5.88 -6.63 -10.83
CA LYS A 135 -5.03 -7.05 -11.97
C LYS A 135 -5.51 -6.47 -13.31
N HIS A 136 -6.82 -6.34 -13.50
CA HIS A 136 -7.35 -5.72 -14.71
C HIS A 136 -7.04 -4.23 -14.74
N HIS A 137 -7.34 -3.53 -13.65
CA HIS A 137 -7.10 -2.10 -13.47
C HIS A 137 -5.63 -1.73 -13.73
N VAL A 138 -4.70 -2.38 -13.01
CA VAL A 138 -3.25 -2.21 -13.16
C VAL A 138 -2.79 -2.39 -14.61
N LYS A 139 -3.37 -3.39 -15.30
CA LYS A 139 -3.03 -3.64 -16.70
C LYS A 139 -3.49 -2.50 -17.60
N GLU A 140 -4.68 -1.94 -17.39
CA GLU A 140 -5.21 -0.88 -18.24
C GLU A 140 -4.44 0.44 -18.03
N GLU A 141 -3.98 0.72 -16.81
CA GLU A 141 -3.15 1.89 -16.52
C GLU A 141 -1.72 1.79 -17.06
N GLU A 142 -1.06 0.64 -16.85
CA GLU A 142 0.37 0.47 -17.12
C GLU A 142 0.71 0.04 -18.55
N GLN A 143 -0.28 -0.44 -19.33
CA GLN A 143 -0.03 -0.86 -20.71
C GLN A 143 0.37 0.31 -21.61
N SER A 144 0.97 0.01 -22.76
CA SER A 144 1.22 1.03 -23.79
C SER A 144 -0.10 1.58 -24.31
N GLY A 145 -0.22 2.91 -24.37
CA GLY A 145 -1.47 3.61 -24.64
C GLY A 145 -2.46 3.64 -23.47
N GLY A 146 -2.07 3.12 -22.30
CA GLY A 146 -2.82 3.24 -21.06
C GLY A 146 -2.61 4.60 -20.38
N MET A 147 -3.24 4.77 -19.22
CA MET A 147 -3.27 6.05 -18.50
C MET A 147 -1.87 6.61 -18.22
N PHE A 148 -0.92 5.77 -17.76
CA PHE A 148 0.43 6.23 -17.44
C PHE A 148 1.24 6.63 -18.68
N ASP A 149 1.03 5.96 -19.82
CA ASP A 149 1.70 6.32 -21.08
C ASP A 149 1.16 7.65 -21.62
N GLU A 150 -0.15 7.87 -21.57
CA GLU A 150 -0.76 9.15 -21.96
C GLU A 150 -0.38 10.30 -21.02
N ALA A 151 -0.31 10.05 -19.71
CA ALA A 151 0.19 11.02 -18.75
C ALA A 151 1.64 11.45 -19.06
N ARG A 152 2.53 10.49 -19.36
CA ARG A 152 3.92 10.81 -19.77
C ARG A 152 3.98 11.61 -21.07
N LYS A 153 3.09 11.35 -22.05
CA LYS A 153 3.05 12.08 -23.32
C LYS A 153 2.56 13.51 -23.17
N ALA A 154 1.72 13.78 -22.17
CA ALA A 154 1.19 15.11 -21.87
C ALA A 154 2.15 16.01 -21.07
N ASP A 155 3.38 15.53 -20.77
CA ASP A 155 4.45 16.31 -20.13
C ASP A 155 4.06 16.86 -18.73
N LEU A 156 3.27 16.08 -17.96
CA LEU A 156 3.01 16.41 -16.55
C LEU A 156 4.31 16.37 -15.75
N ASP A 157 4.41 17.23 -14.74
CA ASP A 157 5.52 17.20 -13.78
C ASP A 157 5.33 16.01 -12.81
N MET A 158 5.80 14.84 -13.25
CA MET A 158 5.70 13.60 -12.47
C MET A 158 6.46 13.66 -11.15
N ALA A 159 7.49 14.52 -11.04
CA ALA A 159 8.24 14.66 -9.80
C ALA A 159 7.45 15.48 -8.77
N GLU A 160 6.82 16.58 -9.18
CA GLU A 160 5.92 17.35 -8.32
C GLU A 160 4.69 16.53 -7.92
N LEU A 161 4.08 15.84 -8.88
CA LEU A 161 2.92 14.99 -8.63
C LEU A 161 3.25 13.82 -7.69
N GLY A 162 4.41 13.18 -7.88
CA GLY A 162 4.88 12.11 -7.00
C GLY A 162 5.09 12.57 -5.56
N ALA A 163 5.63 13.78 -5.36
CA ALA A 163 5.81 14.37 -4.04
C ALA A 163 4.49 14.78 -3.35
N GLU A 164 3.43 15.08 -4.11
CA GLU A 164 2.08 15.30 -3.58
C GLU A 164 1.42 13.97 -3.19
N LEU A 165 1.45 12.98 -4.07
CA LEU A 165 0.94 11.63 -3.82
C LEU A 165 1.59 11.01 -2.58
N GLU A 166 2.92 11.07 -2.47
CA GLU A 166 3.66 10.50 -1.34
C GLU A 166 3.25 11.15 -0.01
N ARG A 167 3.12 12.48 0.02
CA ARG A 167 2.68 13.21 1.22
C ARG A 167 1.26 12.82 1.61
N ARG A 168 0.33 12.81 0.65
CA ARG A 168 -1.07 12.48 0.92
C ARG A 168 -1.22 11.02 1.39
N LYS A 169 -0.46 10.11 0.78
CA LYS A 169 -0.40 8.71 1.18
C LYS A 169 0.08 8.54 2.62
N ILE A 170 1.13 9.27 3.03
CA ILE A 170 1.63 9.23 4.41
C ILE A 170 0.54 9.70 5.39
N GLU A 171 -0.13 10.81 5.08
CA GLU A 171 -1.24 11.33 5.91
C GLU A 171 -2.36 10.29 6.08
N LEU A 172 -2.80 9.67 4.98
CA LEU A 172 -3.84 8.63 5.01
C LEU A 172 -3.43 7.38 5.78
N MET A 173 -2.18 6.94 5.61
CA MET A 173 -1.67 5.77 6.31
C MET A 173 -1.57 5.99 7.83
N ASP A 174 -1.25 7.22 8.26
CA ASP A 174 -1.17 7.64 9.66
C ASP A 174 -2.56 7.80 10.30
N ASP A 175 -3.51 8.43 9.60
CA ASP A 175 -4.89 8.61 10.08
C ASP A 175 -5.60 7.25 10.28
N ALA A 176 -5.44 6.34 9.32
CA ALA A 176 -5.95 4.97 9.44
C ALA A 176 -5.34 4.17 10.60
N THR A 177 -4.12 4.53 11.04
CA THR A 177 -3.50 3.92 12.23
C THR A 177 -4.07 4.49 13.53
N THR A 178 -4.60 5.72 13.48
CA THR A 178 -5.22 6.39 14.63
C THR A 178 -6.67 5.92 14.84
N GLU A 179 -7.43 5.69 13.77
CA GLU A 179 -8.82 5.19 13.82
C GLU A 179 -8.90 3.74 14.35
N ALA A 180 -7.98 2.85 13.94
CA ALA A 180 -7.94 1.46 14.45
C ALA A 180 -7.61 1.35 15.96
N GLY A 181 -7.19 2.44 16.60
CA GLY A 181 -6.84 2.49 18.03
C GLY A 181 -7.99 2.86 18.97
N TYR A 182 -9.19 3.18 18.46
CA TYR A 182 -10.28 3.72 19.29
C TYR A 182 -11.39 2.73 19.66
N ASP A 183 -11.41 1.52 19.10
CA ASP A 183 -12.45 0.49 19.36
C ASP A 183 -12.04 -0.66 20.30
N ALA A 184 -10.81 -0.67 20.83
CA ALA A 184 -10.38 -1.71 21.78
C ALA A 184 -10.77 -1.45 23.26
N ALA A 185 -11.47 -0.35 23.58
CA ALA A 185 -11.72 0.08 24.96
C ALA A 185 -13.20 0.04 25.40
N ALA A 186 -14.12 -0.54 24.63
CA ALA A 186 -15.57 -0.48 24.92
C ALA A 186 -16.29 -1.84 24.96
N ALA A 187 -15.64 -2.90 25.47
CA ALA A 187 -16.32 -4.14 25.85
C ALA A 187 -15.60 -4.83 27.02
N GLY A 188 -15.86 -4.36 28.24
CA GLY A 188 -15.29 -4.93 29.46
C GLY A 188 -15.61 -4.11 30.71
N GLU A 189 -16.89 -3.79 30.93
CA GLU A 189 -17.38 -3.43 32.26
C GLU A 189 -18.39 -4.52 32.66
N ASP A 190 -17.87 -5.53 33.34
CA ASP A 190 -18.64 -6.46 34.16
C ASP A 190 -19.30 -5.65 35.29
N ASP A 191 -20.60 -5.42 35.16
CA ASP A 191 -21.46 -4.92 36.23
C ASP A 191 -21.99 -6.15 36.98
N GLU A 192 -21.23 -6.58 37.99
CA GLU A 192 -21.65 -7.60 38.95
C GLU A 192 -22.66 -6.96 39.92
N ASP A 193 -23.95 -7.23 39.69
CA ASP A 193 -25.02 -6.89 40.62
C ASP A 193 -24.89 -7.77 41.89
N GLU A 194 -24.61 -7.10 43.00
CA GLU A 194 -24.67 -7.60 44.37
C GLU A 194 -26.08 -8.10 44.70
N GLU A 195 -26.22 -9.36 45.14
CA GLU A 195 -27.20 -9.69 46.18
C GLU A 195 -26.57 -10.61 47.23
N GLU A 196 -26.58 -10.10 48.46
CA GLU A 196 -26.17 -10.76 49.69
C GLU A 196 -27.12 -11.91 50.03
N GLU A 197 -26.59 -12.98 50.64
CA GLU A 197 -27.30 -13.76 51.66
C GLU A 197 -26.29 -14.65 52.44
N ASP A 198 -26.11 -14.27 53.72
CA ASP A 198 -26.15 -15.10 54.92
C ASP A 198 -25.11 -16.21 55.24
N GLU A 199 -24.52 -16.01 56.44
CA GLU A 199 -24.34 -16.98 57.54
C GLU A 199 -23.43 -18.21 57.30
N ASP A 200 -22.23 -18.22 57.89
CA ASP A 200 -22.01 -18.86 59.20
C ASP A 200 -20.52 -18.93 59.58
N GLU A 201 -20.29 -18.80 60.89
CA GLU A 201 -19.03 -18.94 61.62
C GLU A 201 -18.41 -20.34 61.40
N ASP A 202 -17.07 -20.43 61.34
CA ASP A 202 -16.33 -21.37 62.20
C ASP A 202 -14.82 -21.10 62.15
N ASP A 203 -14.26 -21.04 63.36
CA ASP A 203 -12.85 -21.14 63.72
C ASP A 203 -12.13 -22.25 62.92
N ASP A 204 -10.86 -22.04 62.59
CA ASP A 204 -9.78 -22.88 63.15
C ASP A 204 -8.41 -22.43 62.62
N ASP A 205 -7.56 -22.05 63.57
CA ASP A 205 -6.12 -21.95 63.48
C ASP A 205 -5.51 -23.15 62.74
N LEU A 206 -4.57 -22.91 61.81
CA LEU A 206 -3.36 -23.73 61.66
C LEU A 206 -2.23 -22.90 61.01
N ASP A 207 -1.30 -22.46 61.86
CA ASP A 207 0.12 -22.39 61.52
C ASP A 207 0.58 -23.76 60.99
N ASP A 208 1.27 -23.81 59.85
CA ASP A 208 2.38 -24.75 59.66
C ASP A 208 3.37 -24.15 58.66
N ASP A 209 4.54 -23.82 59.21
CA ASP A 209 5.82 -23.77 58.51
C ASP A 209 6.07 -25.08 57.73
N LEU A 210 7.06 -25.06 56.84
CA LEU A 210 7.96 -26.16 56.39
C LEU A 210 8.41 -25.80 54.96
N ASP A 211 9.61 -25.23 54.81
CA ASP A 211 10.90 -25.92 54.57
C ASP A 211 10.94 -26.51 53.14
N GLU A 212 11.73 -25.91 52.25
CA GLU A 212 13.12 -26.34 51.91
C GLU A 212 13.15 -27.73 51.25
N ASP A 213 13.70 -27.77 50.03
CA ASP A 213 14.52 -28.85 49.42
C ASP A 213 14.59 -28.51 47.90
N GLU A 214 15.65 -27.90 47.37
CA GLU A 214 16.99 -28.46 47.03
C GLU A 214 16.96 -29.62 46.02
N ASP A 215 17.88 -29.49 45.04
CA ASP A 215 18.48 -30.51 44.16
C ASP A 215 17.57 -31.14 43.09
N ASP A 216 18.04 -31.54 41.89
CA ASP A 216 19.33 -31.99 41.38
C ASP A 216 19.16 -31.95 39.82
N GLU A 217 20.12 -31.53 38.99
CA GLU A 217 21.08 -32.42 38.28
C GLU A 217 20.40 -33.54 37.44
N GLU A 218 20.73 -33.90 36.20
CA GLU A 218 21.83 -33.67 35.25
C GLU A 218 21.38 -34.20 33.86
N GLU A 219 22.13 -33.77 32.84
CA GLU A 219 22.65 -34.48 31.65
C GLU A 219 21.95 -35.73 31.06
N ASP A 220 21.85 -35.74 29.72
CA ASP A 220 22.37 -36.79 28.83
C ASP A 220 22.23 -36.24 27.37
N GLU A 221 23.28 -35.99 26.57
CA GLU A 221 24.16 -36.97 25.89
C GLU A 221 23.33 -37.97 25.03
N GLU A 222 23.53 -38.26 23.74
CA GLU A 222 24.54 -37.95 22.74
C GLU A 222 23.95 -38.06 21.31
N GLU A 223 24.77 -37.57 20.37
CA GLU A 223 24.99 -37.95 18.97
C GLU A 223 24.41 -39.30 18.49
N ASP A 224 23.96 -39.33 17.23
CA ASP A 224 24.47 -40.36 16.31
C ASP A 224 24.42 -39.88 14.85
N GLU A 225 25.58 -40.04 14.21
CA GLU A 225 25.91 -39.75 12.82
C GLU A 225 25.52 -40.93 11.89
N GLU A 226 25.77 -40.72 10.59
CA GLU A 226 25.96 -41.73 9.53
C GLU A 226 24.68 -42.35 8.93
N GLU A 227 24.51 -42.52 7.62
CA GLU A 227 25.41 -42.50 6.45
C GLU A 227 24.56 -42.30 5.18
#